data_AF-V4YB40-F1
#
_entry.id   AF-V4YB40-F1
#
_cell.length_a   1.000
_cell.length_b   1.000
_cell.length_c   1.000
_cell.angle_alpha   90.00
_cell.angle_beta   90.00
_cell.angle_gamma   90.00
#
_symmetry.space_group_name_H-M   'P 1'
#
loop_
_entity.id
_entity.type
_entity.pdbx_description
1 polymer ?
#
loop_
_entity_poly.entity_id
_entity_poly.type
_entity_poly.pdbx_seq_one_letter_code
_entity_poly.pdbx_strand_id
1 'polypeptide(L)'
;MNVSVVGCGYVGTTVAGCLAELGHDVVAIDIDEDIVSAINAGDPPLHEPGLGELVETHAGSRLRATTDYDAVLDTELTILAIQTPSREDGSIDASAIEAAAGMLGETLATKDDYHLAVVKSTVIPDTIEDRLVPAIEEGAEKTDGEELGVAVNPEFQREGTAVEDFMDPSRVVLGTEADERALARLRTLYEPLTDDEVPVVETGRREASMIKYASNVFLASKISLINELANICKEYGVDAYEVADAMGLDDRIGAKFLRSGVGWGGSCLTGEQSVLVETQTGTELLTLAEFLETHVSGEQVDDVSVLSMAADGTFSFKPVEAATKRRYDGLLYTVETDTNKTVTVTSDHPMLVKADGLDVREARTLEEGDRLPVVDDIPENSVGEFDLIEMIANTDAFDNGSVYLKPRFDLEDDEQQLRSALDAYDSRVSHDKIGNFLRDNHISLDVFLIAESKLEFRRPEFRLTTSPGQPTDVPAVIQADQDLWRLVGYYISAGQIEEDGSRHDSDPRRQITLSFHRENESESVADVKSLLRTYAVEYRTQEKHTEIRITFASRVFAPLPAAARIWDRVEYRSSP
;
A
#
# COMPACT_ATOMS: atom_id res chain seq x y z
N MET A 1 29.61 -12.59 -30.95
CA MET A 1 30.75 -12.69 -30.01
C MET A 1 30.29 -13.33 -28.73
N ASN A 2 31.20 -13.96 -27.99
CA ASN A 2 30.90 -14.49 -26.65
C ASN A 2 31.16 -13.41 -25.60
N VAL A 3 30.17 -13.08 -24.78
CA VAL A 3 30.22 -11.98 -23.80
C VAL A 3 29.79 -12.48 -22.43
N SER A 4 30.55 -12.16 -21.39
CA SER A 4 30.14 -12.36 -20.00
C SER A 4 29.63 -11.04 -19.41
N VAL A 5 28.59 -11.11 -18.58
CA VAL A 5 28.10 -9.96 -17.80
C VAL A 5 28.08 -10.36 -16.34
N VAL A 6 28.84 -9.67 -15.50
CA VAL A 6 28.99 -9.93 -14.06
C VAL A 6 28.15 -8.91 -13.28
N GLY A 7 27.26 -9.43 -12.45
CA GLY A 7 26.22 -8.67 -11.75
C GLY A 7 24.94 -8.62 -12.57
N CYS A 8 23.89 -9.25 -12.06
CA CYS A 8 22.58 -9.41 -12.71
C CYS A 8 21.49 -8.59 -12.00
N GLY A 9 21.87 -7.39 -11.54
CA GLY A 9 20.91 -6.36 -11.15
C GLY A 9 20.27 -5.68 -12.37
N TYR A 10 19.65 -4.52 -12.15
CA TYR A 10 18.94 -3.74 -13.16
C TYR A 10 19.73 -3.56 -14.47
N VAL A 11 20.93 -3.00 -14.38
CA VAL A 11 21.79 -2.76 -15.56
C VAL A 11 22.25 -4.06 -16.19
N GLY A 12 22.74 -5.00 -15.38
CA GLY A 12 23.36 -6.22 -15.87
C GLY A 12 22.41 -7.14 -16.62
N THR A 13 21.24 -7.42 -16.05
CA THR A 13 20.23 -8.26 -16.70
C THR A 13 19.71 -7.61 -17.97
N THR A 14 19.47 -6.29 -17.95
CA THR A 14 19.05 -5.55 -19.15
C THR A 14 20.09 -5.64 -20.26
N VAL A 15 21.36 -5.40 -19.94
CA VAL A 15 22.46 -5.48 -20.90
C VAL A 15 22.62 -6.90 -21.43
N ALA A 16 22.53 -7.91 -20.57
CA ALA A 16 22.64 -9.31 -20.98
C ALA A 16 21.53 -9.71 -21.97
N GLY A 17 20.27 -9.37 -21.66
CA GLY A 17 19.14 -9.62 -22.55
C GLY A 17 19.25 -8.89 -23.89
N CYS A 18 19.61 -7.60 -23.87
CA CYS A 18 19.75 -6.82 -25.10
C CYS A 18 20.92 -7.31 -25.96
N LEU A 19 22.06 -7.66 -25.37
CA LEU A 19 23.19 -8.21 -26.13
C LEU A 19 22.85 -9.56 -26.77
N ALA A 20 22.06 -10.40 -26.09
CA ALA A 20 21.58 -11.65 -26.67
C ALA A 20 20.67 -11.40 -27.90
N GLU A 21 19.78 -10.39 -27.80
CA GLU A 21 18.93 -9.95 -28.92
C GLU A 21 19.74 -9.44 -30.12
N LEU A 22 20.82 -8.69 -29.86
CA LEU A 22 21.74 -8.23 -30.89
C LEU A 22 22.60 -9.35 -31.50
N GLY A 23 22.40 -10.60 -31.08
CA GLY A 23 23.01 -11.78 -31.68
C GLY A 23 24.36 -12.17 -31.07
N HIS A 24 24.67 -11.69 -29.86
CA HIS A 24 25.79 -12.18 -29.07
C HIS A 24 25.41 -13.44 -28.28
N ASP A 25 26.41 -14.24 -27.91
CA ASP A 25 26.24 -15.36 -26.99
C ASP A 25 26.69 -14.91 -25.60
N VAL A 26 25.73 -14.78 -24.69
CA VAL A 26 25.88 -14.10 -23.40
C VAL A 26 25.84 -15.09 -22.25
N VAL A 27 26.82 -14.98 -21.35
CA VAL A 27 26.76 -15.60 -20.03
C VAL A 27 26.62 -14.54 -18.94
N ALA A 28 25.46 -14.54 -18.28
CA ALA A 28 25.21 -13.77 -17.08
C ALA A 28 25.82 -14.47 -15.86
N ILE A 29 26.53 -13.74 -15.01
CA ILE A 29 27.20 -14.25 -13.83
C ILE A 29 26.70 -13.45 -12.62
N ASP A 30 26.13 -14.14 -11.64
CA ASP A 30 25.75 -13.56 -10.36
C ASP A 30 26.09 -14.51 -9.22
N ILE A 31 26.31 -13.97 -8.01
CA ILE A 31 26.54 -14.79 -6.82
C ILE A 31 25.24 -15.39 -6.27
N ASP A 32 24.10 -14.81 -6.63
CA ASP A 32 22.79 -15.23 -6.19
C ASP A 32 22.25 -16.38 -7.07
N GLU A 33 22.11 -17.57 -6.47
CA GLU A 33 21.61 -18.77 -7.15
C GLU A 33 20.16 -18.61 -7.64
N ASP A 34 19.34 -17.79 -6.97
CA ASP A 34 17.94 -17.59 -7.33
C ASP A 34 17.86 -16.72 -8.59
N ILE A 35 18.67 -15.65 -8.68
CA ILE A 35 18.78 -14.81 -9.89
C ILE A 35 19.25 -15.67 -11.08
N VAL A 36 20.27 -16.50 -10.87
CA VAL A 36 20.80 -17.39 -11.89
C VAL A 36 19.75 -18.40 -12.35
N SER A 37 18.99 -18.97 -11.41
CA SER A 37 17.93 -19.93 -11.71
C SER A 37 16.79 -19.28 -12.49
N ALA A 38 16.38 -18.07 -12.12
CA ALA A 38 15.33 -17.30 -12.80
C ALA A 38 15.72 -17.02 -14.26
N ILE A 39 16.91 -16.45 -14.51
CA ILE A 39 17.36 -16.12 -15.87
C ILE A 39 17.41 -17.38 -16.75
N ASN A 40 17.92 -18.50 -16.22
CA ASN A 40 17.96 -19.76 -16.96
C ASN A 40 16.57 -20.37 -17.21
N ALA A 41 15.58 -20.05 -16.38
CA ALA A 41 14.19 -20.45 -16.58
C ALA A 41 13.45 -19.55 -17.59
N GLY A 42 14.09 -18.50 -18.11
CA GLY A 42 13.44 -17.51 -18.97
C GLY A 42 12.67 -16.44 -18.19
N ASP A 43 12.89 -16.33 -16.88
CA ASP A 43 12.19 -15.38 -16.00
C ASP A 43 13.15 -14.27 -15.55
N PRO A 44 12.90 -12.99 -15.89
CA PRO A 44 13.77 -11.90 -15.47
C PRO A 44 13.66 -11.66 -13.95
N PRO A 45 14.77 -11.49 -13.21
CA PRO A 45 14.77 -11.24 -11.76
C PRO A 45 14.20 -9.86 -11.36
N LEU A 46 13.82 -9.02 -12.33
CA LEU A 46 13.33 -7.67 -12.13
C LEU A 46 12.35 -7.28 -13.24
N HIS A 47 11.48 -6.34 -12.91
CA HIS A 47 10.54 -5.79 -13.88
C HIS A 47 11.16 -4.64 -14.66
N GLU A 48 11.20 -4.79 -15.98
CA GLU A 48 11.53 -3.74 -16.94
C GLU A 48 10.78 -4.00 -18.25
N PRO A 49 10.07 -3.01 -18.83
CA PRO A 49 9.35 -3.21 -20.09
C PRO A 49 10.26 -3.76 -21.21
N GLY A 50 9.81 -4.85 -21.83
CA GLY A 50 10.55 -5.56 -22.90
C GLY A 50 11.58 -6.57 -22.39
N LEU A 51 12.06 -6.47 -21.14
CA LEU A 51 13.14 -7.36 -20.66
C LEU A 51 12.70 -8.82 -20.53
N GLY A 52 11.48 -9.07 -20.08
CA GLY A 52 10.97 -10.44 -19.92
C GLY A 52 10.93 -11.21 -21.24
N GLU A 53 10.49 -10.56 -22.32
CA GLU A 53 10.47 -11.18 -23.65
C GLU A 53 11.90 -11.53 -24.14
N LEU A 54 12.87 -10.65 -23.86
CA LEU A 54 14.28 -10.91 -24.21
C LEU A 54 14.84 -12.10 -23.41
N VAL A 55 14.62 -12.13 -22.10
CA VAL A 55 15.12 -13.22 -21.25
C VAL A 55 14.46 -14.55 -21.62
N GLU A 56 13.14 -14.56 -21.79
CA GLU A 56 12.40 -15.76 -22.21
C GLU A 56 12.86 -16.28 -23.58
N THR A 57 13.04 -15.39 -24.55
CA THR A 57 13.45 -15.77 -25.92
C THR A 57 14.86 -16.35 -25.96
N HIS A 58 15.78 -15.77 -25.20
CA HIS A 58 17.20 -16.10 -25.30
C HIS A 58 17.69 -17.09 -24.25
N ALA A 59 16.93 -17.34 -23.17
CA ALA A 59 17.30 -18.29 -22.13
C ALA A 59 17.56 -19.70 -22.71
N GLY A 60 18.72 -20.26 -22.36
CA GLY A 60 19.16 -21.58 -22.84
C GLY A 60 19.58 -21.61 -24.32
N SER A 61 19.51 -20.49 -25.04
CA SER A 61 20.06 -20.34 -26.39
C SER A 61 21.25 -19.37 -26.39
N ARG A 62 20.98 -18.08 -26.55
CA ARG A 62 21.99 -17.01 -26.56
C ARG A 62 22.23 -16.40 -25.19
N LEU A 63 21.38 -16.68 -24.20
CA LEU A 63 21.56 -16.23 -22.82
C LEU A 63 21.58 -17.45 -21.89
N ARG A 64 22.62 -17.56 -21.09
CA ARG A 64 22.70 -18.50 -19.96
C ARG A 64 23.18 -17.75 -18.72
N ALA A 65 22.77 -18.20 -17.55
CA ALA A 65 23.27 -17.68 -16.28
C ALA A 65 24.04 -18.74 -15.49
N THR A 66 25.01 -18.33 -14.69
CA THR A 66 25.74 -19.21 -13.77
C THR A 66 26.28 -18.44 -12.57
N THR A 67 26.56 -19.15 -11.48
CA THR A 67 27.35 -18.62 -10.36
C THR A 67 28.86 -18.82 -10.54
N ASP A 68 29.26 -19.55 -11.58
CA ASP A 68 30.64 -19.93 -11.83
C ASP A 68 31.38 -18.89 -12.69
N TYR A 69 32.41 -18.27 -12.10
CA TYR A 69 33.27 -17.32 -12.80
C TYR A 69 34.08 -17.96 -13.93
N ASP A 70 34.36 -19.28 -13.89
CA ASP A 70 35.10 -19.97 -14.94
C ASP A 70 34.42 -19.85 -16.31
N ALA A 71 33.12 -19.52 -16.35
CA ALA A 71 32.41 -19.21 -17.59
C ALA A 71 33.02 -18.05 -18.39
N VAL A 72 33.80 -17.16 -17.75
CA VAL A 72 34.57 -16.09 -18.42
C VAL A 72 35.67 -16.66 -19.33
N LEU A 73 36.18 -17.86 -19.06
CA LEU A 73 37.22 -18.50 -19.88
C LEU A 73 36.73 -18.79 -21.31
N ASP A 74 35.42 -18.89 -21.52
CA ASP A 74 34.79 -19.13 -22.82
C ASP A 74 34.36 -17.84 -23.55
N THR A 75 34.56 -16.66 -22.95
CA THR A 75 34.13 -15.37 -23.51
C THR A 75 35.30 -14.53 -24.00
N GLU A 76 35.02 -13.52 -24.82
CA GLU A 76 36.02 -12.57 -25.34
C GLU A 76 36.05 -11.27 -24.51
N LEU A 77 34.95 -10.98 -23.81
CA LEU A 77 34.76 -9.72 -23.11
C LEU A 77 33.89 -9.96 -21.87
N THR A 78 34.28 -9.40 -20.73
CA THR A 78 33.45 -9.38 -19.51
C THR A 78 33.01 -7.96 -19.18
N ILE A 79 31.71 -7.74 -19.05
CA ILE A 79 31.12 -6.49 -18.57
C ILE A 79 30.91 -6.60 -17.05
N LEU A 80 31.48 -5.68 -16.28
CA LEU A 80 31.21 -5.54 -14.85
C LEU A 80 30.06 -4.54 -14.65
N ALA A 81 28.89 -5.03 -14.26
CA ALA A 81 27.64 -4.28 -14.08
C ALA A 81 27.11 -4.39 -12.63
N ILE A 82 28.02 -4.31 -11.67
CA ILE A 82 27.76 -4.41 -10.23
C ILE A 82 27.26 -3.06 -9.68
N GLN A 83 26.32 -3.09 -8.74
CA GLN A 83 25.84 -1.88 -8.09
C GLN A 83 26.92 -1.20 -7.25
N THR A 84 26.90 0.13 -7.25
CA THR A 84 27.86 0.99 -6.53
C THR A 84 27.10 2.01 -5.69
N PRO A 85 26.46 1.56 -4.61
CA PRO A 85 25.59 2.42 -3.79
C PRO A 85 26.39 3.52 -3.10
N SER A 86 25.70 4.57 -2.65
CA SER A 86 26.28 5.60 -1.82
C SER A 86 26.47 5.11 -0.38
N ARG A 87 27.58 5.49 0.23
CA ARG A 87 27.83 5.38 1.67
C ARG A 87 27.10 6.50 2.41
N GLU A 88 27.05 6.40 3.74
CA GLU A 88 26.43 7.40 4.62
C GLU A 88 27.00 8.82 4.42
N ASP A 89 28.29 8.94 4.07
CA ASP A 89 28.96 10.21 3.80
C ASP A 89 28.80 10.72 2.35
N GLY A 90 28.03 10.01 1.53
CA GLY A 90 27.79 10.31 0.12
C GLY A 90 28.90 9.85 -0.82
N SER A 91 29.99 9.26 -0.32
CA SER A 91 31.01 8.63 -1.16
C SER A 91 30.49 7.32 -1.78
N ILE A 92 31.14 6.84 -2.83
CA ILE A 92 30.73 5.60 -3.52
C ILE A 92 31.27 4.40 -2.76
N ASP A 93 30.43 3.39 -2.52
CA ASP A 93 30.90 2.09 -2.13
C ASP A 93 31.27 1.24 -3.35
N ALA A 94 32.57 1.12 -3.61
CA ALA A 94 33.12 0.31 -4.69
C ALA A 94 33.54 -1.10 -4.25
N SER A 95 33.26 -1.50 -3.01
CA SER A 95 33.71 -2.78 -2.45
C SER A 95 33.28 -3.99 -3.29
N ALA A 96 32.00 -4.05 -3.67
CA ALA A 96 31.45 -5.16 -4.44
C ALA A 96 32.06 -5.27 -5.85
N ILE A 97 32.23 -4.14 -6.54
CA ILE A 97 32.83 -4.14 -7.88
C ILE A 97 34.34 -4.42 -7.83
N GLU A 98 35.05 -3.98 -6.80
CA GLU A 98 36.47 -4.31 -6.63
C GLU A 98 36.67 -5.81 -6.38
N ALA A 99 35.81 -6.43 -5.56
CA ALA A 99 35.82 -7.87 -5.36
C ALA A 99 35.55 -8.63 -6.68
N ALA A 100 34.54 -8.22 -7.44
CA ALA A 100 34.23 -8.82 -8.74
C ALA A 100 35.37 -8.64 -9.76
N ALA A 101 36.04 -7.49 -9.74
CA ALA A 101 37.20 -7.20 -10.58
C ALA A 101 38.39 -8.10 -10.23
N GLY A 102 38.66 -8.30 -8.94
CA GLY A 102 39.68 -9.24 -8.46
C GLY A 102 39.38 -10.69 -8.85
N MET A 103 38.16 -11.16 -8.63
CA MET A 103 37.74 -12.52 -9.04
C MET A 103 37.82 -12.73 -10.56
N LEU A 104 37.47 -11.70 -11.34
CA LEU A 104 37.66 -11.71 -12.78
C LEU A 104 39.15 -11.86 -13.12
N GLY A 105 40.02 -11.08 -12.46
CA GLY A 105 41.47 -11.20 -12.60
C GLY A 105 41.95 -12.62 -12.33
N GLU A 106 41.65 -13.16 -11.14
CA GLU A 106 42.04 -14.53 -10.71
C GLU A 106 41.64 -15.60 -11.72
N THR A 107 40.43 -15.48 -12.28
CA THR A 107 39.94 -16.40 -13.33
C THR A 107 40.78 -16.26 -14.60
N LEU A 108 41.03 -15.03 -15.03
CA LEU A 108 41.78 -14.71 -16.25
C LEU A 108 43.27 -15.09 -16.18
N ALA A 109 43.84 -15.35 -15.00
CA ALA A 109 45.20 -15.85 -14.85
C ALA A 109 45.44 -17.15 -15.64
N THR A 110 44.39 -17.97 -15.79
CA THR A 110 44.47 -19.27 -16.48
C THR A 110 44.11 -19.22 -17.97
N LYS A 111 43.69 -18.05 -18.49
CA LYS A 111 43.28 -17.86 -19.88
C LYS A 111 44.46 -17.39 -20.73
N ASP A 112 44.89 -18.11 -21.76
CA ASP A 112 46.02 -17.66 -22.59
C ASP A 112 45.65 -16.54 -23.59
N ASP A 113 44.40 -16.51 -24.05
CA ASP A 113 43.94 -15.53 -25.04
C ASP A 113 43.67 -14.15 -24.44
N TYR A 114 43.86 -13.09 -25.24
CA TYR A 114 43.54 -11.72 -24.85
C TYR A 114 42.07 -11.59 -24.44
N HIS A 115 41.81 -10.97 -23.29
CA HIS A 115 40.49 -10.71 -22.74
C HIS A 115 40.27 -9.22 -22.50
N LEU A 116 39.05 -8.75 -22.72
CA LEU A 116 38.68 -7.36 -22.41
C LEU A 116 37.75 -7.31 -21.20
N ALA A 117 38.19 -6.69 -20.11
CA ALA A 117 37.33 -6.33 -18.99
C ALA A 117 36.72 -4.93 -19.23
N VAL A 118 35.40 -4.80 -19.07
CA VAL A 118 34.67 -3.56 -19.33
C VAL A 118 33.92 -3.14 -18.08
N VAL A 119 34.32 -2.03 -17.49
CA VAL A 119 33.61 -1.42 -16.36
C VAL A 119 32.40 -0.66 -16.91
N LYS A 120 31.19 -1.13 -16.56
CA LYS A 120 29.93 -0.47 -16.91
C LYS A 120 29.29 0.27 -15.75
N SER A 121 29.53 -0.23 -14.53
CA SER A 121 29.08 0.41 -13.30
C SER A 121 29.57 1.86 -13.16
N THR A 122 28.78 2.67 -12.47
CA THR A 122 29.08 4.09 -12.26
C THR A 122 30.08 4.26 -11.12
N VAL A 123 31.35 4.41 -11.46
CA VAL A 123 32.46 4.65 -10.53
C VAL A 123 33.27 5.88 -10.93
N ILE A 124 33.85 6.58 -9.96
CA ILE A 124 34.69 7.76 -10.22
C ILE A 124 36.01 7.37 -10.92
N PRO A 125 36.64 8.30 -11.69
CA PRO A 125 37.84 7.99 -12.46
C PRO A 125 38.97 7.35 -11.64
N ASP A 126 39.21 7.83 -10.42
CA ASP A 126 40.27 7.32 -9.56
C ASP A 126 39.97 5.90 -9.05
N THR A 127 38.70 5.52 -8.89
CA THR A 127 38.36 4.13 -8.54
C THR A 127 38.73 3.16 -9.66
N ILE A 128 38.60 3.58 -10.93
CA ILE A 128 38.98 2.74 -12.07
C ILE A 128 40.50 2.54 -12.07
N GLU A 129 41.27 3.63 -12.09
CA GLU A 129 42.72 3.57 -12.26
C GLU A 129 43.46 3.07 -11.01
N ASP A 130 42.99 3.42 -9.81
CA ASP A 130 43.73 3.13 -8.57
C ASP A 130 43.26 1.85 -7.87
N ARG A 131 42.11 1.27 -8.27
CA ARG A 131 41.52 0.09 -7.60
C ARG A 131 41.12 -1.01 -8.57
N LEU A 132 40.28 -0.71 -9.56
CA LEU A 132 39.74 -1.76 -10.43
C LEU A 132 40.77 -2.32 -11.41
N VAL A 133 41.54 -1.46 -12.09
CA VAL A 133 42.63 -1.90 -12.98
C VAL A 133 43.67 -2.71 -12.18
N PRO A 134 44.21 -2.21 -11.04
CA PRO A 134 45.13 -2.99 -10.21
C PRO A 134 44.56 -4.33 -9.73
N ALA A 135 43.29 -4.38 -9.31
CA ALA A 135 42.68 -5.63 -8.85
C ALA A 135 42.61 -6.68 -9.97
N ILE A 136 42.30 -6.27 -11.20
CA ILE A 136 42.28 -7.16 -12.37
C ILE A 136 43.70 -7.62 -12.71
N GLU A 137 44.67 -6.70 -12.78
CA GLU A 137 46.07 -7.03 -13.10
C GLU A 137 46.71 -7.96 -12.07
N GLU A 138 46.50 -7.68 -10.77
CA GLU A 138 47.02 -8.49 -9.67
C GLU A 138 46.43 -9.90 -9.70
N GLY A 139 45.10 -10.02 -9.84
CA GLY A 139 44.44 -11.32 -9.93
C GLY A 139 44.87 -12.10 -11.18
N ALA A 140 45.01 -11.43 -12.32
CA ALA A 140 45.33 -12.07 -13.59
C ALA A 140 46.82 -12.35 -13.80
N GLU A 141 47.69 -11.77 -12.97
CA GLU A 141 49.15 -11.71 -13.18
C GLU A 141 49.51 -11.21 -14.60
N LYS A 142 48.77 -10.22 -15.10
CA LYS A 142 48.85 -9.69 -16.47
C LYS A 142 48.78 -8.18 -16.49
N THR A 143 49.31 -7.56 -17.54
CA THR A 143 49.32 -6.11 -17.70
C THR A 143 48.25 -5.60 -18.68
N ASP A 144 47.50 -4.59 -18.24
CA ASP A 144 46.53 -3.84 -19.05
C ASP A 144 47.22 -3.17 -20.26
N GLY A 145 46.61 -3.30 -21.43
CA GLY A 145 47.14 -2.82 -22.70
C GLY A 145 48.20 -3.72 -23.34
N GLU A 146 48.69 -4.75 -22.63
CA GLU A 146 49.64 -5.73 -23.16
C GLU A 146 48.97 -7.10 -23.37
N GLU A 147 48.61 -7.77 -22.29
CA GLU A 147 48.10 -9.16 -22.27
C GLU A 147 46.58 -9.22 -22.12
N LEU A 148 45.99 -8.22 -21.46
CA LEU A 148 44.55 -8.00 -21.37
C LEU A 148 44.23 -6.53 -21.64
N GLY A 149 42.95 -6.19 -21.77
CA GLY A 149 42.49 -4.81 -21.81
C GLY A 149 41.50 -4.51 -20.70
N VAL A 150 41.53 -3.29 -20.20
CA VAL A 150 40.48 -2.71 -19.35
C VAL A 150 39.89 -1.48 -20.03
N ALA A 151 38.56 -1.45 -20.14
CA ALA A 151 37.82 -0.35 -20.73
C ALA A 151 36.68 0.12 -19.81
N VAL A 152 36.16 1.30 -20.09
CA VAL A 152 34.99 1.88 -19.42
C VAL A 152 33.91 2.14 -20.45
N ASN A 153 32.72 1.58 -20.24
CA ASN A 153 31.57 1.76 -21.10
C ASN A 153 30.35 2.11 -20.23
N PRO A 154 30.16 3.39 -19.90
CA PRO A 154 29.07 3.80 -19.03
C PRO A 154 27.72 3.50 -19.67
N GLU A 155 26.71 3.23 -18.85
CA GLU A 155 25.32 3.21 -19.29
C GLU A 155 24.67 4.58 -19.16
N PHE A 156 23.60 4.83 -19.91
CA PHE A 156 22.76 6.05 -19.77
C PHE A 156 21.28 5.73 -19.79
N GLN A 157 20.94 4.51 -19.39
CA GLN A 157 19.60 3.95 -19.39
C GLN A 157 18.79 4.60 -18.27
N ARG A 158 17.48 4.70 -18.48
CA ARG A 158 16.53 5.13 -17.45
C ARG A 158 15.71 3.94 -17.00
N GLU A 159 15.45 3.86 -15.70
CA GLU A 159 14.54 2.84 -15.18
C GLU A 159 13.14 2.99 -15.82
N GLY A 160 12.55 1.88 -16.28
CA GLY A 160 11.26 1.86 -17.00
C GLY A 160 11.36 2.01 -18.51
N THR A 161 12.52 2.43 -19.05
CA THR A 161 12.78 2.50 -20.50
C THR A 161 14.19 2.03 -20.86
N ALA A 162 14.81 1.18 -20.05
CA ALA A 162 16.20 0.77 -20.18
C ALA A 162 16.45 -0.16 -21.38
N VAL A 163 15.49 -1.01 -21.74
CA VAL A 163 15.59 -1.81 -22.98
C VAL A 163 15.55 -0.89 -24.20
N GLU A 164 14.58 0.03 -24.25
CA GLU A 164 14.47 1.03 -25.32
C GLU A 164 15.73 1.91 -25.39
N ASP A 165 16.19 2.45 -24.25
CA ASP A 165 17.38 3.30 -24.17
C ASP A 165 18.66 2.57 -24.55
N PHE A 166 18.72 1.23 -24.43
CA PHE A 166 19.84 0.43 -24.89
C PHE A 166 19.76 0.15 -26.39
N MET A 167 18.57 -0.17 -26.90
CA MET A 167 18.35 -0.53 -28.30
C MET A 167 18.29 0.70 -29.23
N ASP A 168 17.99 1.88 -28.71
CA ASP A 168 18.05 3.17 -29.42
C ASP A 168 18.79 4.23 -28.58
N PRO A 169 20.12 4.07 -28.39
CA PRO A 169 20.87 4.94 -27.51
C PRO A 169 21.18 6.27 -28.19
N SER A 170 20.99 7.37 -27.46
CA SER A 170 21.42 8.71 -27.91
C SER A 170 22.92 8.84 -28.25
N ARG A 171 23.76 7.98 -27.67
CA ARG A 171 25.20 7.82 -27.94
C ARG A 171 25.74 6.59 -27.24
N VAL A 172 26.84 6.04 -27.76
CA VAL A 172 27.64 5.02 -27.10
C VAL A 172 29.01 5.61 -26.74
N VAL A 173 29.47 5.45 -25.50
CA VAL A 173 30.77 5.96 -25.04
C VAL A 173 31.74 4.80 -24.82
N LEU A 174 32.89 4.86 -25.48
CA LEU A 174 33.95 3.85 -25.45
C LEU A 174 35.21 4.45 -24.84
N GLY A 175 35.44 4.16 -23.55
CA GLY A 175 36.60 4.62 -22.78
C GLY A 175 37.74 3.60 -22.81
N THR A 176 38.86 3.92 -23.45
CA THR A 176 40.05 3.05 -23.57
C THR A 176 41.33 3.86 -23.50
N GLU A 177 42.43 3.31 -22.97
CA GLU A 177 43.75 3.96 -22.98
C GLU A 177 44.55 3.67 -24.27
N ALA A 178 43.93 3.98 -25.42
CA ALA A 178 44.50 3.78 -26.76
C ALA A 178 44.85 2.32 -27.15
N ASP A 179 44.30 1.32 -26.45
CA ASP A 179 44.36 -0.08 -26.89
C ASP A 179 43.41 -0.31 -28.08
N GLU A 180 43.97 -0.41 -29.29
CA GLU A 180 43.22 -0.64 -30.52
C GLU A 180 42.42 -1.96 -30.48
N ARG A 181 42.90 -2.98 -29.76
CA ARG A 181 42.20 -4.27 -29.61
C ARG A 181 40.94 -4.10 -28.76
N ALA A 182 41.06 -3.37 -27.65
CA ALA A 182 39.93 -3.07 -26.78
C ALA A 182 38.85 -2.29 -27.52
N LEU A 183 39.27 -1.24 -28.26
CA LEU A 183 38.36 -0.42 -29.05
C LEU A 183 37.68 -1.23 -30.17
N ALA A 184 38.42 -2.09 -30.86
CA ALA A 184 37.84 -2.95 -31.91
C ALA A 184 36.79 -3.93 -31.35
N ARG A 185 37.03 -4.53 -30.17
CA ARG A 185 36.04 -5.40 -29.51
C ARG A 185 34.78 -4.64 -29.09
N LEU A 186 34.93 -3.43 -28.54
CA LEU A 186 33.78 -2.59 -28.19
C LEU A 186 32.98 -2.14 -29.42
N ARG A 187 33.66 -1.78 -30.51
CA ARG A 187 32.97 -1.47 -31.78
C ARG A 187 32.20 -2.68 -32.31
N THR A 188 32.79 -3.87 -32.26
CA THR A 188 32.11 -5.11 -32.68
C THR A 188 30.93 -5.45 -31.77
N LEU A 189 31.03 -5.17 -30.46
CA LEU A 189 29.94 -5.36 -29.50
C LEU A 189 28.72 -4.49 -29.83
N TYR A 190 28.96 -3.25 -30.27
CA TYR A 190 27.91 -2.26 -30.52
C TYR A 190 27.57 -2.06 -32.00
N GLU A 191 28.27 -2.75 -32.91
CA GLU A 191 28.06 -2.68 -34.37
C GLU A 191 26.56 -2.77 -34.74
N PRO A 192 25.77 -3.72 -34.19
CA PRO A 192 24.34 -3.85 -34.49
C PRO A 192 23.48 -2.62 -34.16
N LEU A 193 23.93 -1.72 -33.28
CA LEU A 193 23.23 -0.50 -32.90
C LEU A 193 23.73 0.74 -33.66
N THR A 194 24.95 0.69 -34.18
CA THR A 194 25.64 1.87 -34.72
C THR A 194 25.45 2.08 -36.22
N ASP A 195 24.82 1.15 -36.92
CA ASP A 195 24.49 1.27 -38.34
C ASP A 195 23.44 2.37 -38.63
N ASP A 196 22.66 2.78 -37.62
CA ASP A 196 21.54 3.75 -37.71
C ASP A 196 21.89 5.19 -37.22
N GLU A 197 23.10 5.69 -37.52
CA GLU A 197 23.57 7.05 -37.16
C GLU A 197 23.75 7.34 -35.65
N VAL A 198 23.76 6.32 -34.77
CA VAL A 198 24.08 6.50 -33.35
C VAL A 198 25.52 7.01 -33.17
N PRO A 199 25.74 8.17 -32.50
CA PRO A 199 27.09 8.69 -32.27
C PRO A 199 27.91 7.77 -31.36
N VAL A 200 29.10 7.37 -31.83
CA VAL A 200 30.11 6.67 -31.03
C VAL A 200 31.16 7.66 -30.56
N VAL A 201 31.32 7.79 -29.25
CA VAL A 201 32.29 8.68 -28.59
C VAL A 201 33.46 7.85 -28.08
N GLU A 202 34.61 8.00 -28.70
CA GLU A 202 35.85 7.31 -28.32
C GLU A 202 36.74 8.25 -27.51
N THR A 203 37.13 7.81 -26.31
CA THR A 203 37.83 8.67 -25.34
C THR A 203 38.66 7.84 -24.36
N GLY A 204 39.41 8.49 -23.46
CA GLY A 204 40.10 7.81 -22.34
C GLY A 204 39.14 7.29 -21.27
N ARG A 205 39.62 6.38 -20.42
CA ARG A 205 38.78 5.76 -19.36
C ARG A 205 38.28 6.79 -18.36
N ARG A 206 39.16 7.70 -17.96
CA ARG A 206 38.87 8.77 -17.00
C ARG A 206 37.78 9.70 -17.53
N GLU A 207 37.87 10.08 -18.80
CA GLU A 207 36.86 10.90 -19.47
C GLU A 207 35.53 10.17 -19.62
N ALA A 208 35.53 8.89 -20.01
CA ALA A 208 34.31 8.09 -20.12
C ALA A 208 33.54 8.02 -18.78
N SER A 209 34.26 7.75 -17.68
CA SER A 209 33.69 7.80 -16.33
C SER A 209 33.12 9.18 -15.99
N MET A 210 33.88 10.25 -16.24
CA MET A 210 33.44 11.61 -15.94
C MET A 210 32.23 12.05 -16.79
N ILE A 211 32.13 11.60 -18.04
CA ILE A 211 30.96 11.87 -18.91
C ILE A 211 29.67 11.37 -18.26
N LYS A 212 29.69 10.20 -17.59
CA LYS A 212 28.54 9.68 -16.85
C LYS A 212 28.13 10.59 -15.70
N TYR A 213 29.07 10.96 -14.84
CA TYR A 213 28.79 11.87 -13.72
C TYR A 213 28.30 13.24 -14.19
N ALA A 214 29.00 13.83 -15.17
CA ALA A 214 28.64 15.12 -15.71
C ALA A 214 27.23 15.11 -16.33
N SER A 215 26.87 14.03 -17.05
CA SER A 215 25.54 13.87 -17.61
C SER A 215 24.47 13.84 -16.51
N ASN A 216 24.63 12.97 -15.51
CA ASN A 216 23.63 12.81 -14.44
C ASN A 216 23.49 14.08 -13.58
N VAL A 217 24.61 14.71 -13.21
CA VAL A 217 24.61 15.97 -12.43
C VAL A 217 23.97 17.11 -13.21
N PHE A 218 24.22 17.21 -14.51
CA PHE A 218 23.61 18.23 -15.34
C PHE A 218 22.09 18.04 -15.47
N LEU A 219 21.62 16.80 -15.66
CA LEU A 219 20.19 16.48 -15.70
C LEU A 219 19.50 16.81 -14.36
N ALA A 220 20.12 16.42 -13.24
CA ALA A 220 19.63 16.77 -11.91
C ALA A 220 19.57 18.29 -11.71
N SER A 221 20.59 19.02 -12.16
CA SER A 221 20.64 20.48 -12.09
C SER A 221 19.54 21.15 -12.93
N LYS A 222 19.22 20.62 -14.13
CA LYS A 222 18.09 21.12 -14.94
C LYS A 222 16.77 20.99 -14.18
N ILE A 223 16.51 19.84 -13.56
CA ILE A 223 15.30 19.60 -12.76
C ILE A 223 15.25 20.56 -11.55
N SER A 224 16.34 20.65 -10.78
CA SER A 224 16.39 21.54 -9.61
C SER A 224 16.18 23.00 -9.99
N LEU A 225 16.82 23.45 -11.08
CA LEU A 225 16.67 24.83 -11.55
C LEU A 225 15.26 25.12 -12.03
N ILE A 226 14.63 24.21 -12.80
CA ILE A 226 13.27 24.45 -13.28
C ILE A 226 12.24 24.40 -12.16
N ASN A 227 12.47 23.62 -11.10
CA ASN A 227 11.67 23.65 -9.88
C ASN A 227 11.76 25.00 -9.16
N GLU A 228 12.98 25.55 -8.99
CA GLU A 228 13.16 26.89 -8.41
C GLU A 228 12.51 27.99 -9.26
N LEU A 229 12.65 27.91 -10.59
CA LEU A 229 11.96 28.83 -11.49
C LEU A 229 10.44 28.71 -11.39
N ALA A 230 9.91 27.50 -11.19
CA ALA A 230 8.48 27.28 -10.99
C ALA A 230 7.98 27.91 -9.68
N ASN A 231 8.74 27.80 -8.59
CA ASN A 231 8.44 28.49 -7.33
C ASN A 231 8.43 30.01 -7.50
N ILE A 232 9.38 30.56 -8.26
CA ILE A 232 9.38 31.99 -8.60
C ILE A 232 8.14 32.35 -9.44
N CYS A 233 7.81 31.56 -10.46
CA CYS A 233 6.62 31.80 -11.29
C CYS A 233 5.34 31.85 -10.44
N LYS A 234 5.22 30.97 -9.43
CA LYS A 234 4.09 30.95 -8.49
C LYS A 234 3.93 32.27 -7.73
N GLU A 235 5.01 32.86 -7.23
CA GLU A 235 4.98 34.15 -6.52
C GLU A 235 4.48 35.31 -7.41
N TYR A 236 4.67 35.20 -8.73
CA TYR A 236 4.21 36.19 -9.71
C TYR A 236 2.87 35.82 -10.38
N GLY A 237 2.25 34.69 -10.02
CA GLY A 237 1.03 34.19 -10.67
C GLY A 237 1.22 33.81 -12.14
N VAL A 238 2.42 33.33 -12.51
CA VAL A 238 2.81 32.92 -13.87
C VAL A 238 2.76 31.39 -13.99
N ASP A 239 2.32 30.87 -15.15
CA ASP A 239 2.36 29.43 -15.44
C ASP A 239 3.80 28.98 -15.76
N ALA A 240 4.39 28.21 -14.85
CA ALA A 240 5.74 27.68 -14.99
C ALA A 240 5.90 26.72 -16.18
N TYR A 241 4.85 25.99 -16.58
CA TYR A 241 4.92 25.06 -17.71
C TYR A 241 4.90 25.77 -19.05
N GLU A 242 4.10 26.83 -19.20
CA GLU A 242 4.17 27.68 -20.40
C GLU A 242 5.56 28.33 -20.55
N VAL A 243 6.14 28.79 -19.43
CA VAL A 243 7.52 29.30 -19.40
C VAL A 243 8.53 28.23 -19.79
N ALA A 244 8.44 27.02 -19.21
CA ALA A 244 9.33 25.91 -19.51
C ALA A 244 9.23 25.44 -20.98
N ASP A 245 8.01 25.37 -21.51
CA ASP A 245 7.77 24.96 -22.91
C ASP A 245 8.34 26.01 -23.87
N ALA A 246 8.16 27.31 -23.61
CA ALA A 246 8.75 28.37 -24.41
C ALA A 246 10.30 28.39 -24.33
N MET A 247 10.87 28.17 -23.14
CA MET A 247 12.32 28.03 -22.96
C MET A 247 12.88 26.80 -23.70
N GLY A 248 12.13 25.70 -23.70
CA GLY A 248 12.52 24.44 -24.34
C GLY A 248 12.61 24.50 -25.86
N LEU A 249 11.99 25.50 -26.50
CA LEU A 249 12.11 25.77 -27.94
C LEU A 249 13.49 26.35 -28.32
N ASP A 250 14.27 26.83 -27.36
CA ASP A 250 15.65 27.23 -27.59
C ASP A 250 16.55 25.99 -27.58
N ASP A 251 17.10 25.63 -28.74
CA ASP A 251 17.96 24.45 -28.91
C ASP A 251 19.19 24.44 -27.99
N ARG A 252 19.60 25.59 -27.45
CA ARG A 252 20.71 25.69 -26.48
C ARG A 252 20.31 25.18 -25.08
N ILE A 253 19.00 25.13 -24.79
CA ILE A 253 18.43 24.65 -23.53
C ILE A 253 17.85 23.25 -23.73
N GLY A 254 17.03 23.09 -24.77
CA GLY A 254 16.30 21.88 -25.10
C GLY A 254 15.17 21.56 -24.12
N ALA A 255 14.04 21.07 -24.65
CA ALA A 255 12.81 20.81 -23.90
C ALA A 255 12.87 19.65 -22.89
N LYS A 256 13.81 18.70 -23.05
CA LYS A 256 13.93 17.53 -22.15
C LYS A 256 14.41 17.97 -20.76
N PHE A 257 13.89 17.33 -19.70
CA PHE A 257 14.23 17.61 -18.29
C PHE A 257 13.90 19.05 -17.84
N LEU A 258 12.85 19.67 -18.40
CA LEU A 258 12.33 20.99 -18.00
C LEU A 258 10.92 20.94 -17.40
N ARG A 259 10.44 19.76 -17.00
CA ARG A 259 9.15 19.68 -16.31
C ARG A 259 9.40 19.86 -14.82
N SER A 260 8.94 20.99 -14.27
CA SER A 260 8.93 21.23 -12.84
C SER A 260 7.92 20.31 -12.14
N GLY A 261 8.17 19.99 -10.88
CA GLY A 261 7.35 19.09 -10.07
C GLY A 261 7.84 19.02 -8.63
N VAL A 262 7.38 18.03 -7.87
CA VAL A 262 7.64 17.87 -6.43
C VAL A 262 9.10 17.52 -6.06
N GLY A 263 10.02 17.52 -7.04
CA GLY A 263 11.38 16.97 -6.93
C GLY A 263 11.54 15.66 -7.70
N TRP A 264 12.61 14.91 -7.44
CA TRP A 264 12.89 13.58 -8.01
C TRP A 264 12.93 12.53 -6.88
N GLY A 265 12.31 11.34 -7.05
CA GLY A 265 12.16 10.28 -6.01
C GLY A 265 11.39 8.99 -6.46
N GLY A 266 11.27 7.97 -5.57
CA GLY A 266 10.75 6.59 -5.79
C GLY A 266 9.33 6.25 -5.25
N SER A 267 9.02 4.95 -5.10
CA SER A 267 7.72 4.23 -4.94
C SER A 267 6.47 4.88 -4.30
N CYS A 268 5.26 4.55 -4.79
CA CYS A 268 3.99 5.25 -4.47
C CYS A 268 2.72 4.36 -4.44
N LEU A 269 1.65 4.87 -3.82
CA LEU A 269 0.28 4.33 -3.91
C LEU A 269 -0.46 4.93 -5.12
N THR A 270 -1.41 4.19 -5.70
CA THR A 270 -2.24 4.71 -6.79
C THR A 270 -3.35 5.63 -6.28
N GLY A 271 -3.80 6.58 -7.11
CA GLY A 271 -4.85 7.53 -6.73
C GLY A 271 -6.21 6.89 -6.42
N GLU A 272 -6.47 5.69 -6.92
CA GLU A 272 -7.75 4.98 -6.71
C GLU A 272 -7.83 4.31 -5.34
N GLN A 273 -6.74 4.21 -4.58
CA GLN A 273 -6.76 3.61 -3.25
C GLN A 273 -7.55 4.46 -2.29
N SER A 274 -8.38 3.83 -1.48
CA SER A 274 -9.15 4.53 -0.47
C SER A 274 -8.31 4.83 0.77
N VAL A 275 -8.52 6.01 1.33
CA VAL A 275 -7.99 6.46 2.60
C VAL A 275 -9.16 6.92 3.47
N LEU A 276 -9.19 6.44 4.71
CA LEU A 276 -10.16 6.90 5.69
C LEU A 276 -9.61 8.15 6.36
N VAL A 277 -10.39 9.21 6.25
CA VAL A 277 -10.00 10.58 6.60
C VAL A 277 -10.89 11.08 7.73
N GLU A 278 -10.30 11.76 8.71
CA GLU A 278 -11.00 12.47 9.78
C GLU A 278 -10.78 13.97 9.62
N THR A 279 -11.87 14.71 9.51
CA THR A 279 -11.92 16.17 9.44
C THR A 279 -12.67 16.72 10.66
N GLN A 280 -12.69 18.04 10.81
CA GLN A 280 -13.46 18.72 11.87
C GLN A 280 -14.97 18.45 11.80
N THR A 281 -15.50 17.98 10.65
CA THR A 281 -16.92 17.71 10.43
C THR A 281 -17.31 16.23 10.54
N GLY A 282 -16.33 15.33 10.68
CA GLY A 282 -16.55 13.88 10.80
C GLY A 282 -15.54 13.05 10.02
N THR A 283 -15.79 11.74 9.98
CA THR A 283 -14.98 10.77 9.24
C THR A 283 -15.59 10.49 7.86
N GLU A 284 -14.75 10.47 6.84
CA GLU A 284 -15.12 10.20 5.45
C GLU A 284 -14.12 9.22 4.82
N LEU A 285 -14.61 8.33 3.95
CA LEU A 285 -13.75 7.50 3.11
C LEU A 285 -13.61 8.20 1.76
N LEU A 286 -12.38 8.54 1.38
CA LEU A 286 -12.05 9.17 0.11
C LEU A 286 -11.08 8.29 -0.67
N THR A 287 -11.10 8.35 -1.99
CA THR A 287 -9.92 7.91 -2.77
C THR A 287 -8.75 8.85 -2.51
N LEU A 288 -7.51 8.37 -2.67
CA LEU A 288 -6.32 9.22 -2.56
C LEU A 288 -6.36 10.36 -3.57
N ALA A 289 -6.94 10.14 -4.76
CA ALA A 289 -7.21 11.17 -5.75
C ALA A 289 -8.16 12.25 -5.20
N GLU A 290 -9.31 11.86 -4.65
CA GLU A 290 -10.26 12.80 -4.04
C GLU A 290 -9.68 13.51 -2.82
N PHE A 291 -8.89 12.82 -1.99
CA PHE A 291 -8.18 13.41 -0.86
C PHE A 291 -7.19 14.49 -1.33
N LEU A 292 -6.38 14.18 -2.34
CA LEU A 292 -5.42 15.12 -2.94
C LEU A 292 -6.12 16.28 -3.67
N GLU A 293 -7.33 16.09 -4.17
CA GLU A 293 -8.11 17.15 -4.82
C GLU A 293 -8.85 18.04 -3.81
N THR A 294 -9.28 17.47 -2.69
CA THR A 294 -10.14 18.14 -1.70
C THR A 294 -9.33 18.83 -0.61
N HIS A 295 -8.31 18.15 -0.08
CA HIS A 295 -7.59 18.57 1.14
C HIS A 295 -6.17 19.06 0.86
N VAL A 296 -5.73 19.09 -0.40
CA VAL A 296 -4.36 19.47 -0.79
C VAL A 296 -4.39 20.56 -1.86
N SER A 297 -3.90 21.74 -1.49
CA SER A 297 -3.83 22.90 -2.38
C SER A 297 -2.38 23.34 -2.56
N GLY A 298 -1.75 22.85 -3.62
CA GLY A 298 -0.32 23.09 -3.87
C GLY A 298 0.56 22.27 -2.92
N GLU A 299 1.28 22.92 -2.01
CA GLU A 299 2.12 22.27 -0.98
C GLU A 299 1.49 22.34 0.42
N GLN A 300 0.28 22.88 0.54
CA GLN A 300 -0.44 22.96 1.81
C GLN A 300 -1.50 21.87 1.89
N VAL A 301 -1.55 21.20 3.04
CA VAL A 301 -2.59 20.22 3.39
C VAL A 301 -3.48 20.85 4.45
N ASP A 302 -4.79 20.72 4.28
CA ASP A 302 -5.78 21.19 5.25
C ASP A 302 -5.68 20.42 6.59
N ASP A 303 -6.34 20.88 7.66
CA ASP A 303 -6.31 20.23 8.98
C ASP A 303 -7.10 18.92 8.96
N VAL A 304 -6.43 17.87 8.49
CA VAL A 304 -7.01 16.57 8.16
C VAL A 304 -6.13 15.45 8.70
N SER A 305 -6.75 14.40 9.22
CA SER A 305 -6.06 13.20 9.72
C SER A 305 -6.45 11.96 8.94
N VAL A 306 -5.58 10.95 8.86
CA VAL A 306 -5.84 9.67 8.19
C VAL A 306 -5.66 8.50 9.12
N LEU A 307 -6.48 7.46 8.95
CA LEU A 307 -6.39 6.24 9.76
C LEU A 307 -5.05 5.54 9.49
N SER A 308 -4.24 5.39 10.54
CA SER A 308 -2.90 4.81 10.48
C SER A 308 -2.71 3.71 11.51
N MET A 309 -1.89 2.70 11.18
CA MET A 309 -1.52 1.62 12.11
C MET A 309 -0.19 1.95 12.81
N ALA A 310 -0.13 1.79 14.12
CA ALA A 310 1.11 1.86 14.90
C ALA A 310 1.84 0.50 14.91
N ALA A 311 3.11 0.52 15.29
CA ALA A 311 3.97 -0.69 15.31
C ALA A 311 3.48 -1.78 16.28
N ASP A 312 2.65 -1.43 17.27
CA ASP A 312 2.02 -2.38 18.18
C ASP A 312 0.71 -2.97 17.65
N GLY A 313 0.34 -2.62 16.41
CA GLY A 313 -0.86 -3.09 15.73
C GLY A 313 -2.13 -2.30 16.05
N THR A 314 -2.03 -1.19 16.79
CA THR A 314 -3.19 -0.33 17.09
C THR A 314 -3.46 0.66 15.96
N PHE A 315 -4.74 0.94 15.66
CA PHE A 315 -5.14 1.92 14.65
C PHE A 315 -5.59 3.23 15.29
N SER A 316 -5.19 4.37 14.72
CA SER A 316 -5.64 5.71 15.14
C SER A 316 -5.54 6.71 13.99
N PHE A 317 -6.35 7.77 14.02
CA PHE A 317 -6.20 8.89 13.09
C PHE A 317 -4.97 9.72 13.43
N LYS A 318 -4.18 10.06 12.40
CA LYS A 318 -2.95 10.86 12.51
C LYS A 318 -2.99 12.04 11.53
N PRO A 319 -2.55 13.24 11.94
CA PRO A 319 -2.56 14.41 11.06
C PRO A 319 -1.69 14.17 9.82
N VAL A 320 -2.16 14.66 8.67
CA VAL A 320 -1.42 14.62 7.41
C VAL A 320 -0.61 15.90 7.28
N GLU A 321 0.70 15.78 7.48
CA GLU A 321 1.62 16.92 7.42
C GLU A 321 1.95 17.36 5.98
N ALA A 322 1.95 16.41 5.04
CA ALA A 322 2.22 16.66 3.63
C ALA A 322 1.64 15.53 2.78
N ALA A 323 1.19 15.87 1.57
CA ALA A 323 0.72 14.91 0.59
C ALA A 323 1.21 15.32 -0.80
N THR A 324 1.76 14.36 -1.53
CA THR A 324 2.32 14.61 -2.86
C THR A 324 1.78 13.59 -3.84
N LYS A 325 1.69 13.99 -5.10
CA LYS A 325 1.33 13.09 -6.19
C LYS A 325 2.37 13.20 -7.29
N ARG A 326 2.76 12.06 -7.84
CA ARG A 326 3.60 11.98 -9.04
C ARG A 326 2.89 11.14 -10.08
N ARG A 327 3.22 11.39 -11.35
CA ARG A 327 2.85 10.47 -12.42
C ARG A 327 3.81 9.28 -12.38
N TYR A 328 3.30 8.08 -12.53
CA TYR A 328 4.08 6.84 -12.56
C TYR A 328 3.68 6.06 -13.81
N ASP A 329 4.68 5.71 -14.63
CA ASP A 329 4.50 5.01 -15.91
C ASP A 329 5.27 3.67 -15.86
N GLY A 330 4.97 2.83 -14.87
CA GLY A 330 5.52 1.47 -14.69
C GLY A 330 4.44 0.49 -14.23
N LEU A 331 4.75 -0.82 -14.13
CA LEU A 331 3.75 -1.80 -13.68
C LEU A 331 3.29 -1.53 -12.25
N LEU A 332 1.97 -1.56 -12.11
CA LEU A 332 1.32 -1.53 -10.82
C LEU A 332 1.06 -2.97 -10.37
N TYR A 333 1.29 -3.22 -9.10
CA TYR A 333 1.05 -4.50 -8.47
C TYR A 333 -0.25 -4.38 -7.69
N THR A 334 -1.25 -5.15 -8.10
CA THR A 334 -2.48 -5.30 -7.33
C THR A 334 -2.32 -6.48 -6.39
N VAL A 335 -2.26 -6.19 -5.10
CA VAL A 335 -2.25 -7.20 -4.06
C VAL A 335 -3.67 -7.44 -3.61
N GLU A 336 -4.17 -8.66 -3.84
CA GLU A 336 -5.47 -9.11 -3.38
C GLU A 336 -5.31 -10.02 -2.15
N THR A 337 -6.00 -9.70 -1.07
CA THR A 337 -6.11 -10.54 0.13
C THR A 337 -7.36 -11.40 0.02
N ASP A 338 -7.43 -12.56 0.67
CA ASP A 338 -8.57 -13.47 0.45
C ASP A 338 -9.84 -13.13 1.22
N THR A 339 -9.83 -11.97 1.86
CA THR A 339 -11.06 -11.23 2.17
C THR A 339 -11.55 -10.41 0.96
N ASN A 340 -11.03 -10.70 -0.25
CA ASN A 340 -11.23 -9.99 -1.53
C ASN A 340 -10.93 -8.49 -1.45
N LYS A 341 -9.95 -8.09 -0.62
CA LYS A 341 -9.50 -6.70 -0.56
C LYS A 341 -8.31 -6.53 -1.46
N THR A 342 -8.38 -5.51 -2.30
CA THR A 342 -7.34 -5.23 -3.29
C THR A 342 -6.69 -3.90 -2.99
N VAL A 343 -5.35 -3.86 -3.04
CA VAL A 343 -4.59 -2.61 -3.04
C VAL A 343 -3.65 -2.60 -4.23
N THR A 344 -3.69 -1.51 -5.01
CA THR A 344 -2.84 -1.35 -6.20
C THR A 344 -1.76 -0.32 -5.94
N VAL A 345 -0.51 -0.74 -6.07
CA VAL A 345 0.69 0.03 -5.68
C VAL A 345 1.76 -0.04 -6.76
N THR A 346 2.78 0.82 -6.72
CA THR A 346 3.95 0.64 -7.59
C THR A 346 4.77 -0.58 -7.16
N SER A 347 5.50 -1.20 -8.08
CA SER A 347 6.24 -2.44 -7.81
C SER A 347 7.21 -2.39 -6.62
N ASP A 348 7.83 -1.22 -6.45
CA ASP A 348 8.81 -0.88 -5.42
C ASP A 348 8.15 -0.32 -4.14
N HIS A 349 6.81 -0.37 -4.04
CA HIS A 349 6.09 0.16 -2.88
C HIS A 349 6.35 -0.68 -1.63
N PRO A 350 6.77 -0.08 -0.49
CA PRO A 350 6.98 -0.82 0.74
C PRO A 350 5.65 -1.27 1.36
N MET A 351 5.50 -2.57 1.54
CA MET A 351 4.35 -3.26 2.12
C MET A 351 4.73 -3.85 3.48
N LEU A 352 3.86 -3.65 4.48
CA LEU A 352 4.03 -4.26 5.80
C LEU A 352 3.54 -5.71 5.76
N VAL A 353 4.37 -6.66 6.17
CA VAL A 353 4.06 -8.10 6.21
C VAL A 353 4.25 -8.63 7.63
N LYS A 354 3.32 -9.46 8.10
CA LYS A 354 3.37 -10.11 9.41
C LYS A 354 3.98 -11.50 9.30
N ALA A 355 5.22 -11.62 9.73
CA ALA A 355 5.96 -12.86 9.95
C ALA A 355 6.03 -13.17 11.47
N ASP A 356 7.23 -13.41 12.03
CA ASP A 356 7.47 -13.47 13.50
C ASP A 356 7.37 -12.08 14.18
N GLY A 357 7.17 -11.03 13.38
CA GLY A 357 6.97 -9.62 13.73
C GLY A 357 6.43 -8.84 12.51
N LEU A 358 6.46 -7.51 12.56
CA LEU A 358 6.17 -6.66 11.39
C LEU A 358 7.47 -6.46 10.59
N ASP A 359 7.45 -6.85 9.33
CA ASP A 359 8.53 -6.69 8.36
C ASP A 359 8.06 -5.78 7.21
N VAL A 360 9.00 -5.10 6.53
CA VAL A 360 8.68 -4.24 5.36
C VAL A 360 9.32 -4.85 4.13
N ARG A 361 8.51 -5.15 3.12
CA ARG A 361 8.95 -5.76 1.86
C ARG A 361 8.43 -4.97 0.68
N GLU A 362 9.11 -4.99 -0.46
CA GLU A 362 8.57 -4.37 -1.66
C GLU A 362 7.34 -5.16 -2.15
N ALA A 363 6.37 -4.47 -2.75
CA ALA A 363 5.15 -5.10 -3.23
C ALA A 363 5.41 -6.24 -4.23
N ARG A 364 6.45 -6.10 -5.06
CA ARG A 364 6.89 -7.15 -5.99
C ARG A 364 7.50 -8.38 -5.34
N THR A 365 7.93 -8.31 -4.08
CA THR A 365 8.56 -9.43 -3.35
C THR A 365 7.58 -10.11 -2.39
N LEU A 366 6.29 -9.82 -2.49
CA LEU A 366 5.27 -10.49 -1.70
C LEU A 366 4.94 -11.86 -2.30
N GLU A 367 4.80 -12.86 -1.43
CA GLU A 367 4.49 -14.23 -1.83
C GLU A 367 3.14 -14.71 -1.27
N GLU A 368 2.59 -15.77 -1.86
CA GLU A 368 1.39 -16.43 -1.37
C GLU A 368 1.56 -16.93 0.07
N GLY A 369 0.71 -16.44 0.98
CA GLY A 369 0.78 -16.77 2.41
C GLY A 369 1.40 -15.68 3.28
N ASP A 370 1.99 -14.64 2.68
CA ASP A 370 2.34 -13.41 3.37
C ASP A 370 1.08 -12.75 3.95
N ARG A 371 1.20 -12.26 5.20
CA ARG A 371 0.06 -11.69 5.92
C ARG A 371 0.17 -10.18 5.97
N LEU A 372 -0.64 -9.50 5.19
CA LEU A 372 -0.72 -8.04 5.23
C LEU A 372 -1.63 -7.56 6.38
N PRO A 373 -1.35 -6.40 7.00
CA PRO A 373 -2.27 -5.77 7.91
C PRO A 373 -3.46 -5.23 7.10
N VAL A 374 -4.57 -5.96 7.14
CA VAL A 374 -5.82 -5.52 6.53
C VAL A 374 -6.75 -5.04 7.63
N VAL A 375 -7.35 -3.88 7.43
CA VAL A 375 -8.39 -3.37 8.31
C VAL A 375 -9.66 -4.15 8.00
N ASP A 376 -9.95 -5.21 8.76
CA ASP A 376 -11.14 -6.04 8.52
C ASP A 376 -12.46 -5.36 8.82
N ASP A 377 -12.46 -4.53 9.87
CA ASP A 377 -13.51 -3.56 10.15
C ASP A 377 -12.89 -2.16 10.10
N ILE A 378 -13.19 -1.40 9.04
CA ILE A 378 -13.28 0.04 9.21
C ILE A 378 -14.56 0.25 10.02
N PRO A 379 -14.60 1.10 11.07
CA PRO A 379 -15.87 1.50 11.63
C PRO A 379 -16.64 2.35 10.60
N GLU A 380 -17.25 1.71 9.61
CA GLU A 380 -18.17 2.34 8.68
C GLU A 380 -19.58 1.99 9.09
N ASN A 381 -20.13 2.89 9.88
CA ASN A 381 -21.37 3.58 9.63
C ASN A 381 -21.41 4.64 10.72
N SER A 382 -21.42 5.93 10.37
CA SER A 382 -22.11 6.84 11.27
C SER A 382 -23.57 6.37 11.25
N VAL A 383 -23.88 5.50 12.19
CA VAL A 383 -25.22 5.00 12.39
C VAL A 383 -26.02 6.25 12.73
N GLY A 384 -26.70 6.89 11.77
CA GLY A 384 -27.55 8.04 12.10
C GLY A 384 -28.57 7.64 13.18
N GLU A 385 -29.00 6.38 13.11
CA GLU A 385 -29.90 5.75 14.06
C GLU A 385 -29.75 4.22 14.12
N PHE A 386 -29.85 3.66 15.31
CA PHE A 386 -29.95 2.23 15.56
C PHE A 386 -31.42 1.81 15.53
N ASP A 387 -31.80 1.01 14.54
CA ASP A 387 -33.11 0.40 14.45
C ASP A 387 -33.15 -0.90 15.27
N LEU A 388 -33.71 -0.82 16.47
CA LEU A 388 -33.80 -1.95 17.39
C LEU A 388 -34.84 -2.99 16.93
N ILE A 389 -35.81 -2.62 16.07
CA ILE A 389 -36.76 -3.58 15.49
C ILE A 389 -35.98 -4.53 14.56
N GLU A 390 -35.17 -3.96 13.67
CA GLU A 390 -34.33 -4.73 12.76
C GLU A 390 -33.30 -5.58 13.51
N MET A 391 -32.60 -4.98 14.47
CA MET A 391 -31.59 -5.70 15.24
C MET A 391 -32.15 -6.88 16.04
N ILE A 392 -33.34 -6.72 16.64
CA ILE A 392 -34.00 -7.81 17.37
C ILE A 392 -34.54 -8.86 16.39
N ALA A 393 -35.12 -8.45 15.27
CA ALA A 393 -35.66 -9.37 14.27
C ALA A 393 -34.59 -10.31 13.69
N ASN A 394 -33.35 -9.82 13.60
CA ASN A 394 -32.20 -10.52 13.02
C ASN A 394 -31.36 -11.33 14.04
N THR A 395 -31.79 -11.45 15.30
CA THR A 395 -31.07 -12.23 16.32
C THR A 395 -31.90 -13.39 16.87
N ASP A 396 -31.24 -14.52 17.11
CA ASP A 396 -31.85 -15.68 17.78
C ASP A 396 -31.96 -15.49 19.31
N ALA A 397 -31.52 -14.35 19.85
CA ALA A 397 -31.56 -14.06 21.28
C ALA A 397 -32.99 -13.81 21.83
N PHE A 398 -33.96 -13.57 20.94
CA PHE A 398 -35.35 -13.29 21.29
C PHE A 398 -36.31 -14.14 20.46
N ASP A 399 -37.38 -14.62 21.09
CA ASP A 399 -38.58 -15.00 20.34
C ASP A 399 -39.33 -13.71 19.97
N ASN A 400 -39.46 -13.42 18.66
CA ASN A 400 -40.15 -12.23 18.17
C ASN A 400 -41.61 -12.14 18.67
N GLY A 401 -42.27 -13.26 18.99
CA GLY A 401 -43.61 -13.26 19.60
C GLY A 401 -43.64 -12.77 21.06
N SER A 402 -42.48 -12.66 21.71
CA SER A 402 -42.31 -12.21 23.09
C SER A 402 -41.82 -10.76 23.22
N VAL A 403 -41.63 -10.08 22.09
CA VAL A 403 -41.25 -8.66 22.01
C VAL A 403 -42.45 -7.88 21.50
N TYR A 404 -42.78 -6.77 22.15
CA TYR A 404 -43.96 -5.96 21.86
C TYR A 404 -43.57 -4.53 21.51
N LEU A 405 -44.14 -4.02 20.42
CA LEU A 405 -44.08 -2.65 19.96
C LEU A 405 -45.27 -1.88 20.53
N LYS A 406 -44.98 -0.86 21.33
CA LYS A 406 -45.94 0.06 21.92
C LYS A 406 -45.88 1.40 21.19
N PRO A 407 -46.92 1.78 20.44
CA PRO A 407 -46.95 3.07 19.77
C PRO A 407 -47.14 4.23 20.76
N ARG A 408 -46.76 5.43 20.32
CA ARG A 408 -47.04 6.70 21.02
C ARG A 408 -48.45 7.24 20.78
N PHE A 409 -49.24 6.56 19.97
CA PHE A 409 -50.64 6.86 19.63
C PHE A 409 -51.55 5.70 20.07
N ASP A 410 -52.86 5.89 19.96
CA ASP A 410 -53.84 4.86 20.28
C ASP A 410 -54.12 3.99 19.05
N LEU A 411 -53.83 2.68 19.13
CA LEU A 411 -54.09 1.76 18.02
C LEU A 411 -55.58 1.65 17.68
N GLU A 412 -56.50 1.99 18.61
CA GLU A 412 -57.95 1.99 18.32
C GLU A 412 -58.31 2.95 17.18
N ASP A 413 -57.56 4.05 17.01
CA ASP A 413 -57.81 5.02 15.94
C ASP A 413 -57.56 4.44 14.53
N ASP A 414 -56.71 3.41 14.43
CA ASP A 414 -56.29 2.77 13.18
C ASP A 414 -56.76 1.31 13.07
N GLU A 415 -57.78 0.91 13.86
CA GLU A 415 -58.31 -0.45 13.91
C GLU A 415 -58.62 -1.03 12.51
N GLN A 416 -59.22 -0.23 11.63
CA GLN A 416 -59.60 -0.68 10.29
C GLN A 416 -58.38 -0.98 9.40
N GLN A 417 -57.32 -0.18 9.53
CA GLN A 417 -56.06 -0.38 8.79
C GLN A 417 -55.34 -1.63 9.31
N LEU A 418 -55.26 -1.79 10.64
CA LEU A 418 -54.64 -2.95 11.29
C LEU A 418 -55.37 -4.26 10.91
N ARG A 419 -56.71 -4.26 10.95
CA ARG A 419 -57.53 -5.41 10.51
C ARG A 419 -57.29 -5.75 9.04
N SER A 420 -57.28 -4.73 8.17
CA SER A 420 -57.08 -4.93 6.73
C SER A 420 -55.68 -5.46 6.38
N ALA A 421 -54.64 -4.98 7.08
CA ALA A 421 -53.27 -5.42 6.89
C ALA A 421 -53.09 -6.90 7.27
N LEU A 422 -53.72 -7.33 8.36
CA LEU A 422 -53.61 -8.69 8.91
C LEU A 422 -54.50 -9.72 8.19
N ASP A 423 -55.72 -9.35 7.79
CA ASP A 423 -56.62 -10.21 7.01
C ASP A 423 -55.98 -10.67 5.68
N ALA A 424 -55.10 -9.84 5.12
CA ALA A 424 -54.43 -10.10 3.86
C ALA A 424 -53.18 -11.01 3.98
N TYR A 425 -52.71 -11.32 5.19
CA TYR A 425 -51.46 -12.07 5.41
C TYR A 425 -51.69 -13.45 6.03
N ASP A 426 -52.60 -13.59 7.02
CA ASP A 426 -52.97 -14.91 7.52
C ASP A 426 -54.33 -14.91 8.23
N SER A 427 -55.27 -15.70 7.73
CA SER A 427 -56.55 -16.03 8.40
C SER A 427 -56.40 -16.68 9.79
N ARG A 428 -55.15 -16.98 10.22
CA ARG A 428 -54.80 -17.59 11.51
C ARG A 428 -54.50 -16.59 12.64
N VAL A 429 -54.38 -15.28 12.37
CA VAL A 429 -54.38 -14.27 13.43
C VAL A 429 -55.83 -14.09 13.90
N SER A 430 -56.18 -14.65 15.06
CA SER A 430 -57.58 -14.61 15.52
C SER A 430 -58.04 -13.16 15.75
N HIS A 431 -59.33 -12.89 15.46
CA HIS A 431 -59.97 -11.60 15.79
C HIS A 431 -59.74 -11.17 17.25
N ASP A 432 -59.59 -12.15 18.15
CA ASP A 432 -59.31 -11.94 19.58
C ASP A 432 -57.91 -11.38 19.83
N LYS A 433 -56.90 -11.73 19.01
CA LYS A 433 -55.54 -11.15 19.13
C LYS A 433 -55.53 -9.67 18.78
N ILE A 434 -56.25 -9.27 17.73
CA ILE A 434 -56.39 -7.86 17.35
C ILE A 434 -57.08 -7.08 18.47
N GLY A 435 -58.16 -7.63 19.03
CA GLY A 435 -58.85 -7.01 20.18
C GLY A 435 -57.95 -6.84 21.41
N ASN A 436 -56.98 -7.73 21.63
CA ASN A 436 -55.99 -7.58 22.70
C ASN A 436 -54.95 -6.50 22.37
N PHE A 437 -54.47 -6.43 21.12
CA PHE A 437 -53.51 -5.40 20.68
C PHE A 437 -54.08 -3.99 20.82
N LEU A 438 -55.34 -3.79 20.43
CA LEU A 438 -56.05 -2.53 20.59
C LEU A 438 -56.22 -2.17 22.07
N ARG A 439 -56.77 -3.09 22.86
CA ARG A 439 -57.04 -2.87 24.29
C ARG A 439 -55.79 -2.53 25.10
N ASP A 440 -54.71 -3.25 24.81
CA ASP A 440 -53.45 -3.14 25.56
C ASP A 440 -52.43 -2.22 24.86
N ASN A 441 -52.87 -1.54 23.79
CA ASN A 441 -52.12 -0.63 22.94
C ASN A 441 -50.69 -1.10 22.60
N HIS A 442 -50.55 -2.32 22.07
CA HIS A 442 -49.27 -2.87 21.61
C HIS A 442 -49.45 -3.91 20.51
N ILE A 443 -48.42 -4.16 19.71
CA ILE A 443 -48.36 -5.18 18.66
C ILE A 443 -47.15 -6.07 18.93
N SER A 444 -47.25 -7.39 18.80
CA SER A 444 -46.07 -8.25 18.90
C SER A 444 -45.16 -8.10 17.67
N LEU A 445 -43.85 -8.25 17.83
CA LEU A 445 -42.86 -7.98 16.79
C LEU A 445 -43.03 -8.89 15.58
N ASP A 446 -43.31 -10.17 15.79
CA ASP A 446 -43.65 -11.13 14.72
C ASP A 446 -44.82 -10.65 13.84
N VAL A 447 -45.88 -10.13 14.47
CA VAL A 447 -47.06 -9.61 13.78
C VAL A 447 -46.76 -8.29 13.08
N PHE A 448 -46.00 -7.40 13.74
CA PHE A 448 -45.60 -6.12 13.15
C PHE A 448 -44.77 -6.33 11.88
N LEU A 449 -43.76 -7.20 11.91
CA LEU A 449 -42.90 -7.49 10.74
C LEU A 449 -43.70 -8.03 9.54
N ILE A 450 -44.78 -8.76 9.79
CA ILE A 450 -45.67 -9.28 8.73
C ILE A 450 -46.52 -8.14 8.13
N ALA A 451 -47.06 -7.26 8.97
CA ALA A 451 -48.02 -6.25 8.57
C ALA A 451 -47.37 -4.92 8.15
N GLU A 452 -46.11 -4.69 8.49
CA GLU A 452 -45.40 -3.40 8.38
C GLU A 452 -45.59 -2.73 7.02
N SER A 453 -45.40 -3.46 5.92
CA SER A 453 -45.54 -2.93 4.55
C SER A 453 -46.94 -2.39 4.18
N LYS A 454 -47.96 -2.71 4.99
CA LYS A 454 -49.36 -2.31 4.79
C LYS A 454 -49.87 -1.36 5.88
N LEU A 455 -49.06 -1.09 6.90
CA LEU A 455 -49.34 -0.13 7.95
C LEU A 455 -48.70 1.21 7.56
N GLU A 456 -49.38 2.32 7.82
CA GLU A 456 -48.84 3.66 7.54
C GLU A 456 -47.97 4.19 8.70
N PHE A 457 -47.57 3.32 9.63
CA PHE A 457 -46.78 3.69 10.81
C PHE A 457 -45.29 3.76 10.50
N ARG A 458 -44.57 4.63 11.22
CA ARG A 458 -43.11 4.73 11.11
C ARG A 458 -42.45 4.12 12.34
N ARG A 459 -41.35 3.38 12.15
CA ARG A 459 -40.59 2.72 13.23
C ARG A 459 -40.24 3.64 14.43
N PRO A 460 -39.84 4.92 14.24
CA PRO A 460 -39.57 5.84 15.37
C PRO A 460 -40.77 6.17 16.27
N GLU A 461 -42.01 5.85 15.83
CA GLU A 461 -43.23 6.10 16.60
C GLU A 461 -43.48 5.01 17.66
N PHE A 462 -42.69 3.93 17.65
CA PHE A 462 -42.81 2.79 18.55
C PHE A 462 -41.75 2.76 19.63
N ARG A 463 -42.08 2.03 20.70
CA ARG A 463 -41.19 1.65 21.79
C ARG A 463 -41.25 0.14 22.00
N LEU A 464 -40.15 -0.48 22.40
CA LEU A 464 -40.01 -1.92 22.55
C LEU A 464 -40.06 -2.34 24.01
N THR A 465 -40.80 -3.40 24.31
CA THR A 465 -40.83 -4.04 25.63
C THR A 465 -40.95 -5.56 25.52
N THR A 466 -40.52 -6.27 26.56
CA THR A 466 -40.59 -7.75 26.65
C THR A 466 -41.68 -8.23 27.62
N SER A 467 -42.45 -7.32 28.22
CA SER A 467 -43.54 -7.65 29.12
C SER A 467 -44.67 -6.64 28.97
N PRO A 468 -45.84 -7.06 28.44
CA PRO A 468 -47.01 -6.19 28.33
C PRO A 468 -47.40 -5.68 29.73
N GLY A 469 -47.31 -4.36 29.94
CA GLY A 469 -47.70 -3.71 31.20
C GLY A 469 -46.58 -3.35 32.18
N GLN A 470 -45.30 -3.63 31.88
CA GLN A 470 -44.18 -3.10 32.64
C GLN A 470 -43.83 -1.66 32.19
N PRO A 471 -43.35 -0.79 33.10
CA PRO A 471 -43.06 0.61 32.78
C PRO A 471 -41.81 0.80 31.92
N THR A 472 -40.94 -0.20 31.83
CA THR A 472 -39.69 -0.11 31.07
C THR A 472 -39.93 -0.49 29.63
N ASP A 473 -39.86 0.51 28.76
CA ASP A 473 -39.81 0.39 27.31
C ASP A 473 -38.65 1.24 26.78
N VAL A 474 -38.12 0.91 25.62
CA VAL A 474 -37.03 1.66 24.96
C VAL A 474 -37.49 2.17 23.60
N PRO A 475 -36.99 3.30 23.09
CA PRO A 475 -37.29 3.70 21.71
C PRO A 475 -37.00 2.57 20.73
N ALA A 476 -37.87 2.35 19.74
CA ALA A 476 -37.61 1.38 18.68
C ALA A 476 -36.46 1.81 17.77
N VAL A 477 -36.25 3.13 17.64
CA VAL A 477 -35.15 3.73 16.89
C VAL A 477 -34.41 4.69 17.80
N ILE A 478 -33.10 4.54 17.92
CA ILE A 478 -32.23 5.37 18.77
C ILE A 478 -31.27 6.14 17.87
N GLN A 479 -31.32 7.47 17.87
CA GLN A 479 -30.36 8.27 17.09
C GLN A 479 -28.94 8.07 17.66
N ALA A 480 -27.91 7.94 16.82
CA ALA A 480 -26.53 7.98 17.31
C ALA A 480 -26.03 9.41 17.42
N ASP A 481 -26.70 10.15 18.29
CA ASP A 481 -26.35 11.51 18.66
C ASP A 481 -25.30 11.54 19.78
N GLN A 482 -24.92 12.76 20.17
CA GLN A 482 -23.93 12.98 21.22
C GLN A 482 -24.30 12.31 22.55
N ASP A 483 -25.59 12.21 22.89
CA ASP A 483 -26.05 11.63 24.14
C ASP A 483 -25.91 10.10 24.13
N LEU A 484 -26.16 9.44 22.99
CA LEU A 484 -25.90 8.00 22.85
C LEU A 484 -24.40 7.70 23.00
N TRP A 485 -23.55 8.44 22.27
CA TRP A 485 -22.10 8.22 22.29
C TRP A 485 -21.49 8.52 23.66
N ARG A 486 -22.01 9.50 24.41
CA ARG A 486 -21.63 9.73 25.81
C ARG A 486 -21.98 8.55 26.71
N LEU A 487 -23.16 7.97 26.56
CA LEU A 487 -23.56 6.79 27.32
C LEU A 487 -22.67 5.57 26.99
N VAL A 488 -22.34 5.36 25.70
CA VAL A 488 -21.38 4.33 25.26
C VAL A 488 -20.00 4.57 25.86
N GLY A 489 -19.53 5.82 25.87
CA GLY A 489 -18.26 6.21 26.50
C GLY A 489 -18.21 5.89 28.00
N TYR A 490 -19.29 6.14 28.74
CA TYR A 490 -19.38 5.75 30.16
C TYR A 490 -19.38 4.23 30.37
N TYR A 491 -20.00 3.47 29.45
CA TYR A 491 -19.93 2.01 29.51
C TYR A 491 -18.51 1.50 29.26
N ILE A 492 -17.81 2.04 28.27
CA ILE A 492 -16.41 1.64 27.97
C ILE A 492 -15.49 1.98 29.15
N SER A 493 -15.68 3.12 29.80
CA SER A 493 -14.77 3.59 30.87
C SER A 493 -15.06 2.99 32.24
N ALA A 494 -16.33 2.78 32.58
CA ALA A 494 -16.76 2.46 33.95
C ALA A 494 -17.68 1.22 34.02
N GLY A 495 -17.97 0.58 32.89
CA GLY A 495 -19.00 -0.44 32.77
C GLY A 495 -18.52 -1.89 32.85
N GLN A 496 -19.42 -2.74 33.33
CA GLN A 496 -19.28 -4.19 33.31
C GLN A 496 -20.65 -4.86 33.12
N ILE A 497 -20.66 -6.05 32.55
CA ILE A 497 -21.87 -6.89 32.46
C ILE A 497 -21.84 -7.90 33.61
N GLU A 498 -22.90 -7.89 34.43
CA GLU A 498 -23.14 -8.88 35.46
C GLU A 498 -24.27 -9.82 35.01
N GLU A 499 -24.03 -11.12 35.07
CA GLU A 499 -25.06 -12.14 34.87
C GLU A 499 -25.69 -12.48 36.23
N ASP A 500 -26.92 -12.03 36.44
CA ASP A 500 -27.70 -12.42 37.61
C ASP A 500 -28.30 -13.81 37.34
N GLY A 501 -27.67 -14.84 37.91
CA GLY A 501 -28.17 -16.21 37.88
C GLY A 501 -29.48 -16.29 38.65
N SER A 502 -30.60 -16.34 37.93
CA SER A 502 -31.89 -16.54 38.56
C SER A 502 -31.94 -17.94 39.20
N ARG A 503 -32.44 -18.02 40.43
CA ARG A 503 -32.57 -19.28 41.19
C ARG A 503 -33.62 -20.25 40.65
N HIS A 504 -34.18 -20.01 39.47
CA HIS A 504 -35.21 -20.85 38.86
C HIS A 504 -35.13 -20.76 37.34
N ASP A 505 -34.47 -21.75 36.73
CA ASP A 505 -34.62 -22.29 35.36
C ASP A 505 -35.07 -21.29 34.27
N SER A 506 -34.56 -20.06 34.34
CA SER A 506 -34.88 -18.97 33.43
C SER A 506 -33.57 -18.35 32.97
N ASP A 507 -33.54 -17.92 31.72
CA ASP A 507 -32.35 -17.35 31.08
C ASP A 507 -31.67 -16.32 31.98
N PRO A 508 -30.34 -16.40 32.17
CA PRO A 508 -29.61 -15.49 33.04
C PRO A 508 -29.86 -14.03 32.62
N ARG A 509 -30.18 -13.19 33.60
CA ARG A 509 -30.45 -11.77 33.33
C ARG A 509 -29.13 -11.01 33.31
N ARG A 510 -28.69 -10.61 32.13
CA ARG A 510 -27.57 -9.68 31.94
C ARG A 510 -27.97 -8.26 32.35
N GLN A 511 -27.20 -7.68 33.26
CA GLN A 511 -27.34 -6.30 33.73
C GLN A 511 -26.04 -5.55 33.47
N ILE A 512 -26.14 -4.27 33.14
CA ILE A 512 -24.99 -3.39 32.99
C ILE A 512 -24.83 -2.62 34.30
N THR A 513 -23.63 -2.65 34.87
CA THR A 513 -23.25 -1.89 36.06
C THR A 513 -22.12 -0.93 35.73
N LEU A 514 -22.31 0.36 36.03
CA LEU A 514 -21.30 1.40 35.91
C LEU A 514 -20.79 1.81 37.31
N SER A 515 -19.48 1.88 37.51
CA SER A 515 -18.83 2.18 38.81
C SER A 515 -18.02 3.48 38.75
N PHE A 516 -18.34 4.44 39.61
CA PHE A 516 -17.66 5.75 39.68
C PHE A 516 -17.06 6.01 41.06
N HIS A 517 -15.97 6.74 41.15
CA HIS A 517 -15.38 7.18 42.41
C HIS A 517 -16.33 8.12 43.17
N ARG A 518 -16.51 7.86 44.46
CA ARG A 518 -17.55 8.49 45.28
C ARG A 518 -17.48 10.02 45.33
N GLU A 519 -16.28 10.58 45.44
CA GLU A 519 -16.09 12.01 45.71
C GLU A 519 -15.60 12.81 44.49
N ASN A 520 -15.05 12.13 43.47
CA ASN A 520 -14.32 12.79 42.38
C ASN A 520 -15.10 12.81 41.05
N GLU A 521 -16.21 12.08 40.96
CA GLU A 521 -16.95 11.87 39.70
C GLU A 521 -18.46 12.13 39.85
N SER A 522 -18.83 13.04 40.74
CA SER A 522 -20.23 13.38 41.00
C SER A 522 -20.96 13.93 39.77
N GLU A 523 -20.26 14.63 38.88
CA GLU A 523 -20.78 15.14 37.60
C GLU A 523 -21.10 13.99 36.63
N SER A 524 -20.18 13.03 36.46
CA SER A 524 -20.40 11.82 35.63
C SER A 524 -21.61 11.01 36.12
N VAL A 525 -21.75 10.86 37.45
CA VAL A 525 -22.91 10.18 38.06
C VAL A 525 -24.22 10.91 37.76
N ALA A 526 -24.23 12.25 37.79
CA ALA A 526 -25.41 13.02 37.46
C ALA A 526 -25.78 12.92 35.97
N ASP A 527 -24.77 12.93 35.10
CA ASP A 527 -24.92 12.88 33.64
C ASP A 527 -25.47 11.53 33.16
N VAL A 528 -24.89 10.42 33.60
CA VAL A 528 -25.38 9.06 33.30
C VAL A 528 -26.85 8.89 33.71
N LYS A 529 -27.22 9.39 34.89
CA LYS A 529 -28.62 9.36 35.35
C LYS A 529 -29.54 10.19 34.46
N SER A 530 -29.04 11.28 33.87
CA SER A 530 -29.79 12.09 32.92
C SER A 530 -30.00 11.33 31.61
N LEU A 531 -28.92 10.76 31.03
CA LEU A 531 -28.93 10.01 29.78
C LEU A 531 -29.88 8.80 29.85
N LEU A 532 -29.80 8.01 30.92
CA LEU A 532 -30.68 6.85 31.11
C LEU A 532 -32.17 7.27 31.19
N ARG A 533 -32.49 8.42 31.77
CA ARG A 533 -33.87 8.96 31.76
C ARG A 533 -34.30 9.40 30.36
N THR A 534 -33.41 10.00 29.57
CA THR A 534 -33.68 10.37 28.16
C THR A 534 -34.14 9.15 27.35
N TYR A 535 -33.47 8.00 27.56
CA TYR A 535 -33.84 6.74 26.91
C TYR A 535 -34.98 5.97 27.60
N ALA A 536 -35.52 6.50 28.70
CA ALA A 536 -36.47 5.85 29.61
C ALA A 536 -36.03 4.48 30.13
N VAL A 537 -34.73 4.31 30.33
CA VAL A 537 -34.13 3.11 30.92
C VAL A 537 -34.14 3.24 32.44
N GLU A 538 -34.83 2.31 33.10
CA GLU A 538 -34.86 2.23 34.56
C GLU A 538 -33.50 1.77 35.12
N TYR A 539 -33.07 2.40 36.21
CA TYR A 539 -31.78 2.13 36.84
C TYR A 539 -31.84 2.17 38.37
N ARG A 540 -30.87 1.54 39.02
CA ARG A 540 -30.66 1.57 40.48
C ARG A 540 -29.31 2.17 40.80
N THR A 541 -29.23 2.96 41.87
CA THR A 541 -27.95 3.51 42.37
C THR A 541 -27.62 2.93 43.73
N GLN A 542 -26.38 2.48 43.92
CA GLN A 542 -25.85 2.01 45.20
C GLN A 542 -24.59 2.79 45.56
N GLU A 543 -24.56 3.44 46.71
CA GLU A 543 -23.35 4.09 47.23
C GLU A 543 -22.60 3.12 48.15
N LYS A 544 -21.31 2.93 47.86
CA LYS A 544 -20.37 2.15 48.69
C LYS A 544 -19.28 3.07 49.22
N HIS A 545 -18.41 2.54 50.07
CA HIS A 545 -17.37 3.33 50.74
C HIS A 545 -16.45 4.07 49.76
N THR A 546 -16.10 3.43 48.64
CA THR A 546 -15.13 3.95 47.66
C THR A 546 -15.76 4.28 46.31
N GLU A 547 -17.03 3.92 46.06
CA GLU A 547 -17.64 4.03 44.74
C GLU A 547 -19.16 4.29 44.79
N ILE A 548 -19.71 4.82 43.71
CA ILE A 548 -21.14 4.88 43.41
C ILE A 548 -21.38 3.97 42.20
N ARG A 549 -22.26 2.98 42.36
CA ARG A 549 -22.67 2.07 41.28
C ARG A 549 -24.02 2.46 40.72
N ILE A 550 -24.15 2.44 39.39
CA ILE A 550 -25.41 2.57 38.67
C ILE A 550 -25.64 1.27 37.90
N THR A 551 -26.72 0.55 38.21
CA THR A 551 -27.07 -0.72 37.55
C THR A 551 -28.37 -0.58 36.81
N PHE A 552 -28.40 -0.99 35.54
CA PHE A 552 -29.61 -1.00 34.72
C PHE A 552 -29.68 -2.29 33.89
N ALA A 553 -30.90 -2.74 33.62
CA ALA A 553 -31.14 -3.94 32.84
C ALA A 553 -31.38 -3.56 31.38
N SER A 554 -30.72 -4.25 30.45
CA SER A 554 -31.14 -4.17 29.06
C SER A 554 -30.85 -5.46 28.31
N ARG A 555 -31.94 -6.14 27.95
CA ARG A 555 -31.91 -7.21 26.96
C ARG A 555 -31.63 -6.66 25.54
N VAL A 556 -31.93 -5.39 25.28
CA VAL A 556 -31.80 -4.77 23.94
C VAL A 556 -30.42 -4.10 23.72
N PHE A 557 -29.74 -3.62 24.77
CA PHE A 557 -28.40 -3.02 24.68
C PHE A 557 -27.27 -4.05 24.86
N ALA A 558 -27.52 -5.20 25.49
CA ALA A 558 -26.53 -6.24 25.72
C ALA A 558 -25.95 -6.93 24.45
N PRO A 559 -26.64 -7.00 23.30
CA PRO A 559 -26.09 -7.60 22.07
C PRO A 559 -25.19 -6.68 21.23
N LEU A 560 -25.29 -5.35 21.39
CA LEU A 560 -24.49 -4.37 20.63
C LEU A 560 -22.96 -4.62 20.71
N PRO A 561 -22.39 -5.13 21.82
CA PRO A 561 -20.95 -5.41 21.89
C PRO A 561 -20.54 -6.83 21.43
N ALA A 562 -21.47 -7.70 21.02
CA ALA A 562 -21.23 -9.15 20.86
C ALA A 562 -21.21 -9.66 19.40
N ALA A 563 -21.36 -8.79 18.39
CA ALA A 563 -21.44 -9.17 16.98
C ALA A 563 -20.10 -9.20 16.21
N ALA A 564 -18.95 -9.21 16.91
CA ALA A 564 -17.63 -9.30 16.26
C ALA A 564 -17.00 -10.69 16.48
N ARG A 565 -17.08 -11.51 15.44
CA ARG A 565 -16.43 -12.82 15.24
C ARG A 565 -16.31 -12.90 13.70
N ILE A 566 -15.21 -13.23 13.03
CA ILE A 566 -14.12 -14.20 13.25
C ILE A 566 -12.98 -13.82 12.28
N TRP A 567 -11.71 -13.99 12.67
CA TRP A 567 -10.55 -13.95 11.77
C TRP A 567 -10.65 -15.01 10.66
N ASP A 568 -10.33 -14.69 9.40
CA ASP A 568 -10.23 -15.70 8.34
C ASP A 568 -8.89 -15.70 7.58
N ARG A 569 -8.63 -16.81 6.89
CA ARG A 569 -7.34 -17.19 6.33
C ARG A 569 -7.34 -17.05 4.81
N VAL A 570 -6.16 -16.77 4.25
CA VAL A 570 -5.99 -16.47 2.83
C VAL A 570 -5.47 -17.69 2.00
N GLU A 571 -6.22 -18.15 0.96
CA GLU A 571 -5.79 -18.89 -0.27
C GLU A 571 -5.97 -18.07 -1.61
N TYR A 572 -4.87 -17.49 -2.09
CA TYR A 572 -4.46 -16.98 -3.42
C TYR A 572 -5.40 -16.78 -4.62
N ARG A 573 -5.20 -15.61 -5.28
CA ARG A 573 -4.79 -15.47 -6.71
C ARG A 573 -4.11 -14.13 -7.00
N SER A 574 -2.87 -14.13 -7.51
CA SER A 574 -2.30 -13.00 -8.24
C SER A 574 -2.73 -13.06 -9.72
N SER A 575 -3.19 -11.94 -10.28
CA SER A 575 -3.35 -11.76 -11.73
C SER A 575 -2.72 -10.41 -12.11
N PRO A 576 -1.90 -10.35 -13.18
CA PRO A 576 -1.25 -9.12 -13.65
C PRO A 576 -2.24 -8.05 -14.13
#